data_AF-A0A2E5UDX1-F1
#
_entry.id   AF-A0A2E5UDX1-F1
#
_cell.length_a   1.000
_cell.length_b   1.000
_cell.length_c   1.000
_cell.angle_alpha   90.00
_cell.angle_beta   90.00
_cell.angle_gamma   90.00
#
_symmetry.space_group_name_H-M   'P 1'
#
loop_
_entity.id
_entity.type
_entity.pdbx_description
1 polymer ?
#
loop_
_entity_poly.entity_id
_entity_poly.type
_entity_poly.pdbx_seq_one_letter_code
_entity_poly.pdbx_strand_id
1 'polypeptide(L)'
;MPRKVRRKRRTNKYNEWHLHQLATGHCYVAGVAFDDDMEAMKEAWEQLQEPFMEVWKVEYAGSRPYAWWMFEAPESRLRIDGKQHPFDNPERKDKRLYYGKPRIMIGKDDFMAEYEGELKYLLRLGLIEADEVKRFKEKPQHSKGPQRAGSKLLATIQATGVVT
;
A
#
# COMPACT_ATOMS: atom_id res chain seq x y z
N MET A 1 20.58 -28.45 -20.46
CA MET A 1 19.57 -28.89 -19.47
C MET A 1 19.07 -27.67 -18.71
N PRO A 2 17.75 -27.39 -18.68
CA PRO A 2 17.23 -26.29 -17.88
C PRO A 2 17.43 -26.58 -16.39
N ARG A 3 18.09 -25.68 -15.66
CA ARG A 3 18.26 -25.80 -14.19
C ARG A 3 16.87 -25.72 -13.55
N LYS A 4 16.46 -26.80 -12.86
CA LYS A 4 15.30 -26.76 -11.96
C LYS A 4 15.60 -25.70 -10.88
N VAL A 5 14.93 -24.55 -10.97
CA VAL A 5 14.97 -23.52 -9.94
C VAL A 5 14.38 -24.15 -8.68
N ARG A 6 15.23 -24.37 -7.68
CA ARG A 6 14.84 -24.95 -6.40
C ARG A 6 13.95 -23.91 -5.72
N ARG A 7 12.63 -24.13 -5.69
CA ARG A 7 11.70 -23.30 -4.90
C ARG A 7 12.18 -23.34 -3.45
N LYS A 8 12.72 -22.22 -2.95
CA LYS A 8 13.02 -22.08 -1.53
C LYS A 8 11.73 -22.37 -0.78
N ARG A 9 11.78 -23.32 0.17
CA ARG A 9 10.66 -23.51 1.11
C ARG A 9 10.43 -22.16 1.78
N ARG A 10 9.30 -21.52 1.50
CA ARG A 10 8.87 -20.30 2.18
C ARG A 10 8.69 -20.68 3.65
N THR A 11 9.66 -20.34 4.48
CA THR A 11 9.43 -20.27 5.93
C THR A 11 8.46 -19.11 6.13
N ASN A 12 7.31 -19.35 6.76
CA ASN A 12 6.19 -18.42 7.01
C ASN A 12 6.54 -17.19 7.88
N LYS A 13 7.76 -16.66 7.81
CA LYS A 13 8.20 -15.53 8.61
C LYS A 13 8.33 -14.31 7.72
N TYR A 14 7.28 -13.48 7.70
CA TYR A 14 7.36 -12.13 7.15
C TYR A 14 8.29 -11.31 8.03
N ASN A 15 9.31 -10.70 7.43
CA ASN A 15 10.22 -9.80 8.13
C ASN A 15 9.76 -8.33 7.98
N GLU A 16 10.49 -7.40 8.61
CA GLU A 16 10.21 -5.96 8.51
C GLU A 16 10.16 -5.43 7.08
N TRP A 17 10.92 -6.01 6.15
CA TRP A 17 10.97 -5.59 4.76
C TRP A 17 9.73 -6.01 3.98
N HIS A 18 9.15 -7.17 4.28
CA HIS A 18 7.85 -7.57 3.74
C HIS A 18 6.76 -6.58 4.18
N LEU A 19 6.73 -6.26 5.48
CA LEU A 19 5.79 -5.30 6.04
C LEU A 19 5.99 -3.89 5.48
N HIS A 20 7.25 -3.49 5.29
CA HIS A 20 7.60 -2.23 4.65
C HIS A 20 7.12 -2.17 3.19
N GLN A 21 7.25 -3.26 2.44
CA GLN A 21 6.74 -3.33 1.07
C GLN A 21 5.21 -3.30 1.03
N LEU A 22 4.51 -3.96 1.96
CA LEU A 22 3.04 -3.83 2.08
C LEU A 22 2.61 -2.40 2.41
N ALA A 23 3.34 -1.72 3.30
CA ALA A 23 3.07 -0.33 3.67
C ALA A 23 3.27 0.64 2.50
N THR A 24 4.42 0.54 1.84
CA THR A 24 4.93 1.60 0.95
C THR A 24 4.92 1.23 -0.51
N GLY A 25 4.80 -0.05 -0.85
CA GLY A 25 5.02 -0.60 -2.19
C GLY A 25 6.47 -0.57 -2.66
N HIS A 26 7.42 -0.21 -1.79
CA HIS A 26 8.83 -0.17 -2.13
C HIS A 26 9.59 -1.33 -1.49
N CYS A 27 10.42 -1.97 -2.30
CA CYS A 27 11.46 -2.89 -1.84
C CYS A 27 12.82 -2.21 -2.06
N TYR A 28 13.54 -1.90 -0.99
CA TYR A 28 14.88 -1.29 -1.09
C TYR A 28 16.00 -2.32 -1.28
N VAL A 29 15.72 -3.60 -1.02
CA VAL A 29 16.74 -4.65 -1.02
C VAL A 29 16.21 -5.87 -1.77
N ALA A 30 16.76 -6.10 -2.97
CA ALA A 30 16.39 -7.22 -3.81
C ALA A 30 16.58 -8.56 -3.06
N GLY A 31 15.59 -9.44 -3.14
CA GLY A 31 15.60 -10.77 -2.53
C GLY A 31 15.27 -10.81 -1.04
N VAL A 32 14.86 -9.69 -0.43
CA VAL A 32 14.60 -9.60 1.03
C VAL A 32 13.11 -9.50 1.38
N ALA A 33 12.29 -9.04 0.44
CA ALA A 33 10.83 -8.95 0.57
C ALA A 33 10.14 -9.76 -0.54
N PHE A 34 9.07 -9.24 -1.15
CA PHE A 34 8.34 -9.90 -2.23
C PHE A 34 8.99 -9.69 -3.60
N ASP A 35 9.93 -8.74 -3.74
CA ASP A 35 10.43 -8.27 -5.04
C ASP A 35 9.26 -7.93 -5.96
N ASP A 36 9.19 -8.54 -7.16
CA ASP A 36 8.10 -8.40 -8.13
C ASP A 36 7.03 -9.52 -8.02
N ASP A 37 7.10 -10.37 -6.98
CA ASP A 37 6.15 -11.47 -6.74
C ASP A 37 4.83 -10.94 -6.15
N MET A 38 3.97 -10.43 -7.02
CA MET A 38 2.66 -9.87 -6.66
C MET A 38 1.71 -10.90 -6.04
N GLU A 39 1.83 -12.19 -6.41
CA GLU A 39 1.02 -13.25 -5.81
C GLU A 39 1.43 -13.48 -4.35
N ALA A 40 2.74 -13.53 -4.07
CA ALA A 40 3.25 -13.61 -2.70
C ALA A 40 2.84 -12.40 -1.85
N MET A 41 2.88 -11.21 -2.45
CA MET A 41 2.49 -9.98 -1.76
C MET A 41 1.00 -9.98 -1.41
N LYS A 42 0.14 -10.47 -2.32
CA LYS A 42 -1.29 -10.63 -2.09
C LYS A 42 -1.57 -11.67 -0.99
N GLU A 43 -0.94 -12.83 -1.05
CA GLU A 43 -1.06 -13.89 -0.04
C GLU A 43 -0.66 -13.37 1.36
N ALA A 44 0.43 -12.61 1.43
CA ALA A 44 0.87 -11.99 2.68
C ALA A 44 -0.10 -10.92 3.18
N TRP A 45 -0.66 -10.12 2.27
CA TRP A 45 -1.66 -9.14 2.62
C TRP A 45 -2.91 -9.80 3.20
N GLU A 46 -3.45 -10.85 2.57
CA GLU A 46 -4.61 -11.60 3.09
C GLU A 46 -4.38 -12.15 4.50
N GLN A 47 -3.15 -12.54 4.83
CA GLN A 47 -2.80 -13.05 6.17
C GLN A 47 -2.59 -11.95 7.22
N LEU A 48 -2.14 -10.77 6.79
CA LEU A 48 -1.70 -9.70 7.69
C LEU A 48 -2.64 -8.50 7.73
N GLN A 49 -3.60 -8.39 6.79
CA GLN A 49 -4.44 -7.22 6.57
C GLN A 49 -5.06 -6.72 7.87
N GLU A 50 -5.71 -7.58 8.65
CA GLU A 50 -6.44 -7.18 9.85
C GLU A 50 -5.52 -6.53 10.91
N PRO A 51 -4.49 -7.21 11.47
CA PRO A 51 -3.59 -6.58 12.44
C PRO A 51 -2.80 -5.41 11.83
N PHE A 52 -2.51 -5.46 10.54
CA PHE A 52 -1.82 -4.38 9.83
C PHE A 52 -2.69 -3.11 9.80
N MET A 53 -3.97 -3.26 9.47
CA MET A 53 -4.93 -2.17 9.37
C MET A 53 -5.30 -1.56 10.73
N GLU A 54 -5.36 -2.37 11.80
CA GLU A 54 -5.57 -1.86 13.15
C GLU A 54 -4.47 -0.87 13.56
N VAL A 55 -3.20 -1.25 13.36
CA VAL A 55 -2.05 -0.37 13.62
C VAL A 55 -2.07 0.84 12.69
N TRP A 56 -2.39 0.63 11.40
CA TRP A 56 -2.40 1.70 10.41
C TRP A 56 -3.44 2.77 10.72
N LYS A 57 -4.67 2.41 11.09
CA LYS A 57 -5.73 3.39 11.43
C LYS A 57 -5.37 4.26 12.64
N VAL A 58 -4.52 3.77 13.54
CA VAL A 58 -4.06 4.53 14.71
C VAL A 58 -2.92 5.48 14.35
N GLU A 59 -1.88 4.98 13.67
CA GLU A 59 -0.68 5.76 13.37
C GLU A 59 -0.84 6.65 12.12
N TYR A 60 -1.64 6.18 11.18
CA TYR A 60 -1.80 6.68 9.82
C TYR A 60 -3.26 7.02 9.45
N ALA A 61 -4.01 7.55 10.43
CA ALA A 61 -5.41 7.94 10.25
C ALA A 61 -5.62 8.79 8.98
N GLY A 62 -6.68 8.53 8.23
CA GLY A 62 -7.02 9.24 6.99
C GLY A 62 -6.23 8.79 5.75
N SER A 63 -5.51 7.66 5.85
CA SER A 63 -4.72 7.10 4.74
C SER A 63 -4.84 5.56 4.70
N ARG A 64 -4.34 4.94 3.63
CA ARG A 64 -4.29 3.47 3.51
C ARG A 64 -2.91 2.98 3.06
N PRO A 65 -2.46 1.79 3.47
CA PRO A 65 -1.19 1.24 3.00
C PRO A 65 -1.27 0.86 1.53
N TYR A 66 -0.09 0.73 0.91
CA TYR A 66 -0.02 0.38 -0.50
C TYR A 66 -0.74 -0.93 -0.84
N ALA A 67 -0.58 -1.97 -0.02
CA ALA A 67 -1.23 -3.26 -0.26
C ALA A 67 -2.76 -3.12 -0.32
N TRP A 68 -3.35 -2.26 0.52
CA TRP A 68 -4.77 -1.94 0.47
C TRP A 68 -5.17 -1.30 -0.87
N TRP A 69 -4.41 -0.31 -1.32
CA TRP A 69 -4.63 0.32 -2.63
C TRP A 69 -4.48 -0.66 -3.80
N MET A 70 -3.59 -1.64 -3.65
CA MET A 70 -3.29 -2.62 -4.68
C MET A 70 -4.35 -3.73 -4.79
N PHE A 71 -4.86 -4.20 -3.65
CA PHE A 71 -5.64 -5.44 -3.58
C PHE A 71 -7.10 -5.25 -3.13
N GLU A 72 -7.44 -4.15 -2.47
CA GLU A 72 -8.75 -3.97 -1.82
C GLU A 72 -9.50 -2.70 -2.20
N ALA A 73 -8.82 -1.67 -2.70
CA ALA A 73 -9.49 -0.43 -3.05
C ALA A 73 -10.62 -0.70 -4.05
N PRO A 74 -11.89 -0.38 -3.70
CA PRO A 74 -13.03 -0.73 -4.54
C PRO A 74 -13.04 0.03 -5.87
N GLU A 75 -12.41 1.19 -5.92
CA GLU A 75 -12.30 2.02 -7.11
C GLU A 75 -11.03 2.88 -7.09
N SER A 76 -10.69 3.45 -8.24
CA SER A 76 -9.57 4.38 -8.36
C SER A 76 -9.91 5.75 -7.79
N ARG A 77 -8.89 6.46 -7.29
CA ARG A 77 -9.02 7.88 -6.93
C ARG A 77 -9.40 8.74 -8.13
N LEU A 78 -10.31 9.67 -7.90
CA LEU A 78 -10.74 10.63 -8.92
C LEU A 78 -9.61 11.62 -9.25
N ARG A 79 -9.45 11.88 -10.55
CA ARG A 79 -8.59 12.96 -11.04
C ARG A 79 -9.35 14.29 -10.91
N ILE A 80 -8.71 15.32 -10.37
CA ILE A 80 -9.33 16.62 -10.05
C ILE A 80 -8.83 17.77 -10.92
N ASP A 81 -7.87 17.53 -11.80
CA ASP A 81 -7.35 18.53 -12.76
C ASP A 81 -8.21 18.68 -14.04
N GLY A 82 -9.35 17.98 -14.12
CA GLY A 82 -10.28 18.02 -15.25
C GLY A 82 -9.81 17.27 -16.51
N LYS A 83 -8.65 16.60 -16.49
CA LYS A 83 -8.17 15.79 -17.61
C LYS A 83 -8.69 14.35 -17.52
N GLN A 84 -8.68 13.64 -18.65
CA GLN A 84 -9.06 12.23 -18.70
C GLN A 84 -8.17 11.39 -17.77
N HIS A 85 -8.76 10.44 -17.03
CA HIS A 85 -7.97 9.57 -16.19
C HIS A 85 -7.13 8.64 -17.08
N PRO A 86 -5.84 8.41 -16.79
CA PRO A 86 -5.01 7.64 -17.71
C PRO A 86 -5.42 6.18 -17.92
N PHE A 87 -6.23 5.59 -17.02
CA PHE A 87 -6.88 4.29 -17.23
C PHE A 87 -7.96 4.32 -18.32
N ASP A 88 -8.60 5.47 -18.52
CA ASP A 88 -9.66 5.62 -19.51
C ASP A 88 -9.07 5.75 -20.92
N ASN A 89 -7.74 5.89 -21.05
CA ASN A 89 -7.06 5.90 -22.34
C ASN A 89 -6.91 4.45 -22.85
N PRO A 90 -7.67 4.04 -23.89
CA PRO A 90 -7.62 2.68 -24.41
C PRO A 90 -6.29 2.32 -25.07
N GLU A 91 -5.50 3.31 -25.47
CA GLU A 91 -4.19 3.11 -26.11
C GLU A 91 -3.09 2.78 -25.09
N ARG A 92 -3.37 2.94 -23.79
CA ARG A 92 -2.39 2.71 -22.74
C ARG A 92 -2.18 1.21 -22.52
N LYS A 93 -0.95 0.75 -22.83
CA LYS A 93 -0.55 -0.65 -22.64
C LYS A 93 -0.32 -1.03 -21.18
N ASP A 94 0.06 -0.06 -20.34
CA ASP A 94 0.32 -0.29 -18.92
C ASP A 94 -0.82 0.27 -18.06
N LYS A 95 -1.68 -0.64 -17.58
CA LYS A 95 -2.77 -0.34 -16.64
C LYS A 95 -2.31 -0.44 -15.18
N ARG A 96 -1.01 -0.61 -14.91
CA ARG A 96 -0.49 -0.68 -13.53
C ARG A 96 -0.32 0.69 -12.87
N LEU A 97 -0.78 1.78 -13.49
CA LEU A 97 -0.76 3.11 -12.88
C LEU A 97 -1.86 3.28 -11.85
N TYR A 98 -1.53 2.85 -10.64
CA TYR A 98 -2.45 2.57 -9.56
C TYR A 98 -2.79 3.80 -8.69
N TYR A 99 -4.09 4.03 -8.50
CA TYR A 99 -4.77 4.52 -7.28
C TYR A 99 -4.11 5.72 -6.53
N GLY A 100 -3.56 6.68 -7.27
CA GLY A 100 -3.11 7.97 -6.73
C GLY A 100 -1.73 8.00 -6.07
N LYS A 101 -0.76 7.18 -6.48
CA LYS A 101 0.65 7.31 -6.05
C LYS A 101 1.53 8.18 -6.98
N PRO A 102 2.45 9.01 -6.43
CA PRO A 102 3.72 9.40 -7.07
C PRO A 102 4.84 8.37 -6.71
N ARG A 103 5.99 8.17 -7.39
CA ARG A 103 6.81 9.04 -8.26
C ARG A 103 7.80 8.29 -9.21
N ILE A 104 7.84 6.95 -9.31
CA ILE A 104 9.03 6.28 -9.93
C ILE A 104 8.76 5.50 -11.23
N MET A 105 7.51 5.15 -11.54
CA MET A 105 7.17 4.44 -12.79
C MET A 105 5.99 5.08 -13.51
N ILE A 106 6.15 6.36 -13.84
CA ILE A 106 5.10 7.22 -14.37
C ILE A 106 5.61 7.87 -15.66
N GLY A 107 4.79 7.91 -16.70
CA GLY A 107 5.09 8.72 -17.89
C GLY A 107 5.04 10.20 -17.53
N LYS A 108 5.67 11.09 -18.31
CA LYS A 108 5.71 12.54 -18.02
C LYS A 108 4.33 13.14 -17.65
N ASP A 109 3.26 12.62 -18.25
CA ASP A 109 1.88 13.06 -18.01
C ASP A 109 1.30 12.71 -16.64
N ASP A 110 1.62 11.56 -16.04
CA ASP A 110 1.04 11.22 -14.73
C ASP A 110 1.76 11.90 -13.57
N PHE A 111 2.92 12.53 -13.81
CA PHE A 111 3.60 13.37 -12.81
C PHE A 111 2.86 14.67 -12.53
N MET A 112 2.05 15.14 -13.49
CA MET A 112 1.29 16.39 -13.39
C MET A 112 -0.20 16.16 -13.11
N ALA A 113 -0.61 14.90 -12.89
CA ALA A 113 -1.99 14.59 -12.58
C ALA A 113 -2.30 14.92 -11.12
N GLU A 114 -3.34 15.72 -10.91
CA GLU A 114 -3.86 15.98 -9.57
C GLU A 114 -4.98 15.00 -9.25
N TYR A 115 -4.88 14.34 -8.11
CA TYR A 115 -5.85 13.37 -7.62
C TYR A 115 -6.52 13.87 -6.34
N GLU A 116 -7.78 13.49 -6.12
CA GLU A 116 -8.46 13.72 -4.85
C GLU A 116 -7.62 13.18 -3.69
N GLY A 117 -7.45 13.88 -2.57
CA GLY A 117 -6.63 13.38 -1.45
C GLY A 117 -7.15 12.06 -0.87
N GLU A 118 -6.28 11.24 -0.25
CA GLU A 118 -6.66 9.93 0.31
C GLU A 118 -7.83 10.03 1.31
N LEU A 119 -7.77 10.99 2.24
CA LEU A 119 -8.87 11.22 3.18
C LEU A 119 -10.20 11.52 2.47
N LYS A 120 -10.15 12.34 1.41
CA LYS A 120 -11.34 12.71 0.64
C LYS A 120 -11.93 11.50 -0.08
N TYR A 121 -11.07 10.64 -0.65
CA TYR A 121 -11.48 9.37 -1.23
C TYR A 121 -12.16 8.47 -0.19
N LEU A 122 -11.55 8.30 0.99
CA LEU A 122 -12.10 7.42 2.04
C LEU A 122 -13.44 7.94 2.58
N LEU A 123 -13.57 9.27 2.74
CA LEU A 123 -14.83 9.91 3.12
C LEU A 123 -15.92 9.69 2.07
N ARG A 124 -15.60 9.88 0.78
CA ARG A 124 -16.54 9.72 -0.33
C ARG A 124 -17.11 8.31 -0.41
N LEU A 125 -16.31 7.31 -0.05
CA LEU A 125 -16.70 5.90 -0.09
C LEU A 125 -17.22 5.35 1.25
N GLY A 126 -17.26 6.16 2.31
CA GLY A 126 -17.65 5.69 3.64
C GLY A 126 -16.70 4.64 4.22
N LEU A 127 -15.43 4.63 3.79
CA LEU A 127 -14.41 3.66 4.21
C LEU A 127 -13.58 4.14 5.42
N ILE A 128 -13.99 5.26 6.02
CA ILE A 128 -13.32 5.86 7.18
C ILE A 128 -14.28 5.95 8.36
N GLU A 129 -13.78 5.58 9.54
CA GLU A 129 -14.53 5.64 10.79
C GLU A 129 -14.51 7.06 11.37
N ALA A 130 -15.53 7.42 12.15
CA ALA A 130 -15.61 8.75 12.78
C ALA A 130 -14.40 9.05 13.68
N ASP A 131 -13.91 8.04 14.41
CA ASP A 131 -12.73 8.16 15.26
C ASP A 131 -11.46 8.38 14.44
N GLU A 132 -11.36 7.77 13.26
CA GLU A 132 -10.24 7.97 12.35
C GLU A 132 -10.24 9.41 11.81
N VAL A 133 -11.41 9.95 11.45
CA VAL A 133 -11.56 11.36 11.04
C VAL A 133 -11.14 12.31 12.17
N LYS A 134 -11.54 12.02 13.42
CA LYS A 134 -11.18 12.83 14.59
C LYS A 134 -9.66 12.84 14.79
N ARG A 135 -9.01 11.67 14.77
CA ARG A 135 -7.55 11.55 14.89
C ARG A 135 -6.80 12.29 13.79
N PHE A 136 -7.30 12.23 12.55
CA PHE A 136 -6.71 12.97 11.44
C PHE A 136 -6.74 14.49 11.69
N LYS A 137 -7.86 15.02 12.20
CA LYS A 137 -7.99 16.45 12.50
C LYS A 137 -7.07 16.90 13.63
N GLU A 138 -6.92 16.08 14.67
CA GLU A 138 -6.02 16.36 15.79
C GLU A 138 -4.54 16.32 15.38
N LYS A 139 -4.21 15.43 14.44
CA LYS A 139 -2.82 15.23 13.99
C LYS A 139 -2.76 14.95 12.48
N PRO A 140 -2.77 16.01 11.65
CA PRO A 140 -2.63 15.88 10.22
C PRO A 140 -1.30 15.19 9.89
N GLN A 141 -1.36 14.20 9.01
CA GLN A 141 -0.27 13.26 8.69
C GLN A 141 0.95 13.89 7.96
N HIS A 142 1.01 15.21 7.81
CA HIS A 142 1.85 15.87 6.80
C HIS A 142 3.37 15.82 7.03
N SER A 143 3.88 15.20 8.10
CA SER A 143 5.32 15.25 8.44
C SER A 143 6.01 13.91 8.73
N LYS A 144 5.30 12.78 8.82
CA LYS A 144 5.91 11.49 9.16
C LYS A 144 5.74 10.48 8.05
N GLY A 145 6.81 10.24 7.30
CA GLY A 145 6.84 9.19 6.28
C GLY A 145 6.54 7.80 6.89
N PRO A 146 6.04 6.85 6.08
CA PRO A 146 5.68 5.49 6.51
C PRO A 146 6.86 4.64 6.98
N GLN A 147 8.10 5.16 6.91
CA GLN A 147 9.32 4.47 7.32
C GLN A 147 9.30 4.03 8.80
N ARG A 148 8.60 4.75 9.68
CA ARG A 148 8.45 4.36 11.10
C ARG A 148 7.30 3.39 11.38
N ALA A 149 6.43 3.14 10.40
CA ALA A 149 5.35 2.17 10.52
C ALA A 149 5.90 0.76 10.69
N GLY A 150 6.92 0.41 9.91
CA GLY A 150 7.44 -0.95 9.82
C GLY A 150 7.87 -1.55 11.16
N SER A 151 8.62 -0.79 11.99
CA SER A 151 9.12 -1.31 13.26
C SER A 151 8.03 -1.49 14.32
N LYS A 152 7.07 -0.55 14.42
CA LYS A 152 5.93 -0.69 15.33
C LYS A 152 5.00 -1.82 14.91
N LEU A 153 4.74 -1.90 13.61
CA LEU A 153 3.85 -2.89 13.03
C LEU A 153 4.44 -4.30 13.14
N LEU A 154 5.75 -4.45 12.94
CA LEU A 154 6.44 -5.71 13.24
C LEU A 154 6.31 -6.09 14.72
N ALA A 155 6.50 -5.15 15.64
CA ALA A 155 6.36 -5.42 17.08
C ALA A 155 4.93 -5.86 17.44
N THR A 156 3.90 -5.20 16.88
CA THR A 156 2.51 -5.60 17.09
C THR A 156 2.22 -6.98 16.50
N ILE A 157 2.66 -7.25 15.27
CA ILE A 157 2.44 -8.56 14.62
C ILE A 157 3.16 -9.68 15.39
N GLN A 158 4.39 -9.44 15.87
CA GLN A 158 5.11 -10.38 16.73
C GLN A 158 4.36 -10.64 18.05
N ALA A 159 3.79 -9.60 18.66
CA ALA A 159 3.00 -9.73 19.89
C ALA A 159 1.70 -10.54 19.68
N THR A 160 1.09 -10.47 18.49
CA THR A 160 -0.10 -11.27 18.15
C THR A 160 0.20 -12.75 17.88
N GLY A 161 1.48 -13.15 17.81
CA GLY A 161 1.88 -14.53 17.50
C GLY A 161 1.65 -14.96 16.05
N VAL A 162 1.16 -14.05 15.20
CA VAL A 162 0.94 -14.28 13.75
C VAL A 162 2.26 -14.48 13.01
N VAL A 163 3.36 -13.91 13.54
CA VAL A 163 4.72 -14.10 13.02
C VAL A 163 5.64 -14.46 14.18
N THR A 164 6.30 -15.62 14.08
CA THR A 164 7.30 -16.11 15.05
C THR A 164 8.72 -15.74 14.66
#